data_AF-A0ABC9PYP8-F1
#
_entry.id   AF-A0ABC9PYP8-F1
#
_cell.length_a   1.000
_cell.length_b   1.000
_cell.length_c   1.000
_cell.angle_alpha   90.00
_cell.angle_beta   90.00
_cell.angle_gamma   90.00
#
_symmetry.space_group_name_H-M   'P 1'
#
loop_
_entity.id
_entity.type
_entity.pdbx_description
1 polymer ?
#
loop_
_entity_poly.entity_id
_entity_poly.type
_entity_poly.pdbx_seq_one_letter_code
_entity_poly.pdbx_strand_id
1 'polypeptide(L)'
;MDFCIGLKDKDENQLLKEMEYQTRRNIKKTIEIGVKVEDLSIEETNRFYKLFQMAEEKHGFHFMNEDYFKRMQEIYKDKAKLKIACIDLNEYQDKLKIQLLKIENEMMTVNRALNENPNSKKNKSKLNQLNMQLSSINNRISKTEELILEDGPVLDLAAALFICTDDEVYYLSSGSNPKYN
;
A
#
# COMPACT_ATOMS: atom_id res chain seq x y z
N MET A 1 6.64 -19.46 -20.72
CA MET A 1 7.95 -19.02 -20.22
C MET A 1 7.70 -18.59 -18.81
N ASP A 2 8.17 -19.38 -17.85
CA ASP A 2 7.91 -19.10 -16.44
C ASP A 2 8.85 -17.98 -16.00
N PHE A 3 8.28 -16.93 -15.42
CA PHE A 3 9.06 -15.81 -14.92
C PHE A 3 9.61 -16.18 -13.54
N CYS A 4 10.94 -16.27 -13.42
CA CYS A 4 11.61 -16.60 -12.17
C CYS A 4 12.53 -15.44 -11.75
N ILE A 5 12.51 -15.12 -10.46
CA ILE A 5 13.42 -14.15 -9.85
C ILE A 5 14.47 -14.92 -9.06
N GLY A 6 15.73 -14.87 -9.51
CA GLY A 6 16.84 -15.49 -8.79
C GLY A 6 17.18 -14.71 -7.51
N LEU A 7 17.00 -15.36 -6.35
CA LEU A 7 17.23 -14.79 -5.01
C LEU A 7 18.60 -15.14 -4.40
N LYS A 8 19.30 -16.13 -4.97
CA LYS A 8 20.57 -16.61 -4.42
C LYS A 8 21.60 -15.49 -4.31
N ASP A 9 22.24 -15.40 -3.15
CA ASP A 9 23.30 -14.42 -2.83
C ASP A 9 22.87 -12.95 -2.94
N LYS A 10 21.56 -12.65 -2.85
CA LYS A 10 21.02 -11.29 -2.86
C LYS A 10 20.39 -10.94 -1.52
N ASP A 11 20.66 -9.72 -1.06
CA ASP A 11 19.89 -9.12 0.03
C ASP A 11 18.67 -8.34 -0.49
N GLU A 12 17.79 -7.92 0.41
CA GLU A 12 16.58 -7.16 0.07
C GLU A 12 16.87 -5.85 -0.68
N ASN A 13 17.97 -5.17 -0.34
CA ASN A 13 18.33 -3.90 -0.96
C ASN A 13 18.82 -4.09 -2.40
N GLN A 14 19.60 -5.13 -2.63
CA GLN A 14 20.08 -5.52 -3.95
C GLN A 14 18.90 -5.96 -4.81
N LEU A 15 18.04 -6.85 -4.29
CA LEU A 15 16.86 -7.30 -5.00
C LEU A 15 15.96 -6.13 -5.40
N LEU A 16 15.70 -5.20 -4.47
CA LEU A 16 14.93 -4.01 -4.76
C LEU A 16 15.62 -3.19 -5.86
N LYS A 17 16.93 -2.91 -5.76
CA LYS A 17 17.68 -2.11 -6.76
C LYS A 17 17.62 -2.69 -8.17
N GLU A 18 17.61 -4.01 -8.31
CA GLU A 18 17.55 -4.72 -9.60
C GLU A 18 16.15 -4.69 -10.24
N MET A 19 15.10 -4.35 -9.48
CA MET A 19 13.76 -4.18 -10.06
C MET A 19 13.68 -2.95 -10.95
N GLU A 20 12.77 -3.03 -11.92
CA GLU A 20 12.36 -1.90 -12.75
C GLU A 20 12.05 -0.65 -11.93
N TYR A 21 12.42 0.51 -12.47
CA TYR A 21 12.31 1.78 -11.74
C TYR A 21 10.91 2.04 -11.20
N GLN A 22 9.88 1.77 -12.02
CA GLN A 22 8.49 1.96 -11.62
C GLN A 22 8.09 1.00 -10.49
N THR A 23 8.51 -0.26 -10.54
CA THR A 23 8.27 -1.26 -9.49
C THR A 23 8.89 -0.82 -8.17
N ARG A 24 10.16 -0.41 -8.16
CA ARG A 24 10.80 0.12 -6.94
C ARG A 24 10.08 1.32 -6.37
N ARG A 25 9.67 2.25 -7.24
CA ARG A 25 8.96 3.46 -6.84
C ARG A 25 7.63 3.12 -6.18
N ASN A 26 6.88 2.18 -6.75
CA ASN A 26 5.61 1.73 -6.19
C ASN A 26 5.81 1.05 -4.83
N ILE A 27 6.76 0.12 -4.70
CA ILE A 27 7.07 -0.56 -3.42
C ILE A 27 7.40 0.46 -2.33
N LYS A 28 8.28 1.43 -2.61
CA LYS A 28 8.61 2.48 -1.65
C LYS A 28 7.40 3.32 -1.26
N LYS A 29 6.52 3.62 -2.23
CA LYS A 29 5.31 4.40 -1.95
C LYS A 29 4.35 3.65 -1.04
N THR A 30 4.16 2.36 -1.29
CA THR A 30 3.33 1.44 -0.48
C THR A 30 3.81 1.41 0.98
N ILE A 31 5.13 1.32 1.20
CA ILE A 31 5.73 1.38 2.54
C ILE A 31 5.50 2.77 3.17
N GLU A 32 5.73 3.85 2.41
CA GLU A 32 5.58 5.22 2.90
C GLU A 32 4.15 5.52 3.39
N ILE A 33 3.13 5.09 2.64
CA ILE A 33 1.73 5.31 3.02
C ILE A 33 1.28 4.38 4.16
N GLY A 34 2.03 3.30 4.45
CA GLY A 34 1.77 2.42 5.58
C GLY A 34 0.93 1.20 5.26
N VAL A 35 0.95 0.71 4.02
CA VAL A 35 0.40 -0.61 3.71
C VAL A 35 1.21 -1.67 4.47
N LYS A 36 0.49 -2.61 5.07
CA LYS A 36 1.05 -3.75 5.80
C LYS A 36 0.70 -5.03 5.06
N VAL A 37 1.51 -6.07 5.28
CA VAL A 37 1.24 -7.42 4.78
C VAL A 37 1.02 -8.34 5.97
N GLU A 38 -0.07 -9.08 5.95
CA GLU A 38 -0.50 -9.98 7.01
C GLU A 38 -0.64 -11.40 6.47
N ASP A 39 -0.46 -12.39 7.36
CA ASP A 39 -0.72 -13.80 7.08
C ASP A 39 -2.17 -14.08 7.40
N LEU A 40 -2.89 -14.66 6.43
CA LEU A 40 -4.27 -15.10 6.65
C LEU A 40 -4.31 -16.55 7.08
N SER A 41 -5.10 -16.81 8.11
CA SER A 41 -5.46 -18.15 8.54
C SER A 41 -6.46 -18.80 7.57
N ILE A 42 -6.73 -20.10 7.75
CA ILE A 42 -7.72 -20.84 6.95
C ILE A 42 -9.12 -20.21 7.12
N GLU A 43 -9.43 -19.77 8.33
CA GLU A 43 -10.69 -19.11 8.69
C GLU A 43 -10.85 -17.76 7.97
N GLU A 44 -9.75 -17.11 7.59
CA GLU A 44 -9.74 -15.81 6.90
C GLU A 44 -9.61 -15.93 5.37
N THR A 45 -9.65 -17.14 4.82
CA THR A 45 -9.55 -17.39 3.36
C THR A 45 -10.56 -16.56 2.55
N ASN A 46 -11.72 -16.27 3.12
CA ASN A 46 -12.75 -15.47 2.49
C ASN A 46 -12.28 -14.05 2.13
N ARG A 47 -11.37 -13.44 2.91
CA ARG A 47 -10.80 -12.10 2.62
C ARG A 47 -10.01 -12.11 1.31
N PHE A 48 -9.15 -13.11 1.14
CA PHE A 48 -8.46 -13.35 -0.14
C PHE A 48 -9.44 -13.65 -1.27
N TYR A 49 -10.40 -14.55 -1.01
CA TYR A 49 -11.31 -15.00 -2.05
C TYR A 49 -12.17 -13.85 -2.62
N LYS A 50 -12.60 -12.91 -1.78
CA LYS A 50 -13.28 -11.68 -2.25
C LYS A 50 -12.44 -10.90 -3.27
N LEU A 51 -11.15 -10.69 -2.98
CA LEU A 51 -10.24 -9.98 -3.89
C LEU A 51 -9.96 -10.80 -5.16
N PHE A 52 -9.87 -12.12 -5.03
CA PHE A 52 -9.70 -13.03 -6.16
C PHE A 52 -10.91 -12.98 -7.10
N GLN A 53 -12.13 -12.99 -6.57
CA GLN A 53 -13.36 -12.86 -7.34
C GLN A 53 -13.45 -11.52 -8.09
N MET A 54 -13.03 -10.41 -7.48
CA MET A 54 -12.95 -9.12 -8.18
C MET A 54 -12.02 -9.18 -9.40
N ALA A 55 -10.94 -9.97 -9.33
CA ALA A 55 -10.04 -10.18 -10.46
C ALA A 55 -10.66 -11.10 -11.53
N GLU A 56 -11.35 -12.17 -11.12
CA GLU A 56 -12.13 -13.05 -12.01
C GLU A 56 -13.13 -12.24 -12.86
N GLU A 57 -13.94 -11.43 -12.20
CA GLU A 57 -14.94 -10.57 -12.84
C GLU A 57 -14.30 -9.57 -13.81
N LYS A 58 -13.23 -8.91 -13.38
CA LYS A 58 -12.51 -7.93 -14.20
C LYS A 58 -11.92 -8.54 -15.46
N HIS A 59 -11.45 -9.77 -15.39
CA HIS A 59 -10.72 -10.43 -16.48
C HIS A 59 -11.56 -11.46 -17.24
N GLY A 60 -12.82 -11.67 -16.86
CA GLY A 60 -13.77 -12.53 -17.56
C GLY A 60 -13.42 -14.02 -17.51
N PHE A 61 -12.84 -14.48 -16.40
CA PHE A 61 -12.56 -15.90 -16.19
C PHE A 61 -13.28 -16.42 -14.95
N HIS A 62 -13.51 -17.72 -14.91
CA HIS A 62 -14.00 -18.41 -13.72
C HIS A 62 -13.04 -19.57 -13.45
N PHE A 63 -12.47 -19.61 -12.25
CA PHE A 63 -11.41 -20.54 -11.91
C PHE A 63 -11.83 -21.46 -10.78
N MET A 64 -11.70 -21.02 -9.52
CA MET A 64 -11.80 -21.88 -8.35
C MET A 64 -12.56 -21.18 -7.22
N ASN A 65 -13.34 -21.95 -6.46
CA ASN A 65 -14.12 -21.43 -5.34
C ASN A 65 -13.29 -21.33 -4.04
N GLU A 66 -13.85 -20.70 -3.00
CA GLU A 66 -13.18 -20.52 -1.71
C GLU A 66 -12.66 -21.84 -1.11
N ASP A 67 -13.44 -22.93 -1.22
CA ASP A 67 -13.10 -24.24 -0.66
C ASP A 67 -11.83 -24.83 -1.28
N TYR A 68 -11.54 -24.50 -2.54
CA TYR A 68 -10.28 -24.90 -3.16
C TYR A 68 -9.09 -24.30 -2.40
N PHE A 69 -9.14 -23.01 -2.08
CA PHE A 69 -8.06 -22.32 -1.38
C PHE A 69 -7.93 -22.74 0.09
N LYS A 70 -9.05 -23.11 0.74
CA LYS A 70 -9.01 -23.75 2.08
C LYS A 70 -8.31 -25.10 2.03
N ARG A 71 -8.70 -25.98 1.09
CA ARG A 71 -8.05 -27.29 0.91
C ARG A 71 -6.55 -27.17 0.61
N MET A 72 -6.14 -26.16 -0.17
CA MET A 72 -4.71 -25.91 -0.41
C MET A 72 -3.95 -25.65 0.89
N GLN A 73 -4.49 -24.83 1.80
CA GLN A 73 -3.86 -24.60 3.10
C GLN A 73 -3.87 -25.85 3.99
N GLU A 74 -4.93 -26.66 3.96
CA GLU A 74 -4.99 -27.91 4.73
C GLU A 74 -3.95 -28.95 4.25
N ILE A 75 -3.76 -29.06 2.93
CA ILE A 75 -2.83 -30.01 2.31
C ILE A 75 -1.37 -29.58 2.53
N TYR A 76 -1.06 -28.32 2.21
CA TYR A 76 0.31 -27.81 2.23
C TYR A 76 0.72 -27.24 3.60
N LYS A 77 -0.23 -26.99 4.51
CA LYS A 77 -0.01 -26.52 5.88
C LYS A 77 0.90 -25.29 5.91
N ASP A 78 2.03 -25.37 6.61
CA ASP A 78 3.01 -24.31 6.75
C ASP A 78 3.66 -23.90 5.42
N LYS A 79 3.58 -24.75 4.39
CA LYS A 79 4.07 -24.47 3.03
C LYS A 79 3.09 -23.67 2.18
N ALA A 80 1.81 -23.56 2.56
CA ALA A 80 0.89 -22.62 1.91
C ALA A 80 0.83 -21.32 2.73
N LYS A 81 1.17 -20.20 2.10
CA LYS A 81 1.08 -18.88 2.72
C LYS A 81 0.05 -18.05 1.98
N LEU A 82 -1.07 -17.80 2.62
CA LEU A 82 -2.02 -16.81 2.16
C LEU A 82 -1.62 -15.46 2.78
N LYS A 83 -1.32 -14.48 1.93
CA LYS A 83 -0.91 -13.13 2.36
C LYS A 83 -1.92 -12.10 1.86
N ILE A 84 -2.19 -11.09 2.66
CA ILE A 84 -3.00 -9.93 2.28
C ILE A 84 -2.24 -8.64 2.52
N ALA A 85 -2.32 -7.71 1.57
CA ALA A 85 -1.86 -6.35 1.71
C ALA A 85 -3.06 -5.47 2.08
N CYS A 86 -2.98 -4.84 3.25
CA CYS A 86 -4.03 -3.99 3.80
C CYS A 86 -3.48 -2.62 4.24
N ILE A 87 -4.36 -1.63 4.37
CA ILE A 87 -4.04 -0.33 4.94
C ILE A 87 -5.08 0.06 5.99
N ASP A 88 -4.61 0.48 7.16
CA ASP A 88 -5.43 1.16 8.16
C ASP A 88 -5.47 2.66 7.84
N LEU A 89 -6.63 3.14 7.44
CA LEU A 89 -6.87 4.52 7.05
C LEU A 89 -6.85 5.48 8.25
N ASN A 90 -7.13 5.01 9.47
CA ASN A 90 -6.98 5.83 10.67
C ASN A 90 -5.49 6.08 10.93
N GLU A 91 -4.66 5.04 10.88
CA GLU A 91 -3.20 5.19 11.01
C GLU A 91 -2.63 6.08 9.90
N TYR A 92 -3.12 5.94 8.67
CA TYR A 92 -2.72 6.81 7.57
C TYR A 92 -3.16 8.26 7.80
N GLN A 93 -4.39 8.48 8.27
CA GLN A 93 -4.90 9.81 8.59
C GLN A 93 -4.08 10.48 9.70
N ASP A 94 -3.68 9.75 10.73
CA ASP A 94 -2.81 10.27 11.80
C ASP A 94 -1.46 10.72 11.26
N LYS A 95 -0.86 9.96 10.32
CA LYS A 95 0.35 10.39 9.62
C LYS A 95 0.14 11.69 8.83
N LEU A 96 -1.01 11.84 8.16
CA LEU A 96 -1.36 13.07 7.44
C LEU A 96 -1.52 14.25 8.40
N LYS A 97 -2.20 14.07 9.53
CA LYS A 97 -2.36 15.12 10.55
C LYS A 97 -1.02 15.56 11.14
N ILE A 98 -0.10 14.62 11.40
CA ILE A 98 1.26 14.96 11.86
C ILE A 98 2.02 15.78 10.78
N GLN A 99 1.88 15.41 9.50
CA GLN A 99 2.48 16.16 8.40
C GLN A 99 1.86 17.56 8.27
N LEU A 100 0.54 17.70 8.45
CA LEU A 100 -0.18 18.97 8.43
C LEU A 100 0.37 19.91 9.52
N LEU A 101 0.48 19.42 10.76
CA LEU A 101 1.05 20.20 11.87
C LEU A 101 2.49 20.66 11.58
N LYS A 102 3.30 19.86 10.90
CA LYS A 102 4.66 20.27 10.49
C LYS A 102 4.62 21.41 9.47
N ILE A 103 3.75 21.32 8.47
CA ILE A 103 3.56 22.36 7.45
C ILE A 103 3.09 23.66 8.11
N GLU A 104 2.11 23.60 9.00
CA GLU A 104 1.57 24.77 9.71
C GLU A 104 2.63 25.46 10.58
N ASN A 105 3.44 24.68 11.32
CA ASN A 105 4.55 25.21 12.11
C ASN A 105 5.63 25.87 11.24
N GLU A 106 5.96 25.27 10.08
CA GLU A 106 6.90 25.86 9.13
C GLU A 106 6.34 27.17 8.53
N MET A 107 5.05 27.21 8.22
CA MET A 107 4.36 28.41 7.75
C MET A 107 4.38 29.53 8.79
N MET A 108 4.10 29.24 10.07
CA MET A 108 4.22 30.22 11.15
C MET A 108 5.63 30.83 11.22
N THR A 109 6.66 29.99 11.09
CA THR A 109 8.05 30.43 11.11
C THR A 109 8.38 31.34 9.91
N VAL A 110 7.94 30.95 8.71
CA VAL A 110 8.15 31.74 7.48
C VAL A 110 7.38 33.06 7.53
N ASN A 111 6.16 33.06 8.05
CA ASN A 111 5.34 34.27 8.21
C ASN A 111 5.99 35.26 9.20
N ARG A 112 6.52 34.79 10.33
CA ARG A 112 7.28 35.64 11.26
C ARG A 112 8.49 36.28 10.57
N ALA A 113 9.26 35.49 9.81
CA ALA A 113 10.40 36.01 9.06
C ALA A 113 10.00 37.01 7.94
N LEU A 114 8.80 36.88 7.37
CA LEU A 114 8.25 37.85 6.42
C LEU A 114 7.76 39.14 7.10
N ASN A 115 7.27 39.08 8.34
CA ASN A 115 6.93 40.29 9.09
C ASN A 115 8.18 41.13 9.39
N GLU A 116 9.31 40.47 9.70
CA GLU A 116 10.60 41.14 9.93
C GLU A 116 11.24 41.63 8.62
N ASN A 117 11.08 40.88 7.52
CA ASN A 117 11.60 41.25 6.20
C ASN A 117 10.56 41.00 5.09
N PRO A 118 9.63 41.96 4.87
CA PRO A 118 8.50 41.79 3.95
C PRO A 118 8.88 41.62 2.48
N ASN A 119 10.10 42.00 2.09
CA ASN A 119 10.55 41.95 0.70
C ASN A 119 11.39 40.72 0.36
N SER A 120 11.53 39.78 1.30
CA SER A 120 12.26 38.52 1.07
C SER A 120 11.59 37.65 0.00
N LYS A 121 12.16 37.64 -1.21
CA LYS A 121 11.73 36.78 -2.33
C LYS A 121 11.79 35.29 -1.96
N LYS A 122 12.83 34.89 -1.21
CA LYS A 122 13.01 33.51 -0.74
C LYS A 122 11.85 33.08 0.15
N ASN A 123 11.48 33.88 1.15
CA ASN A 123 10.41 33.53 2.08
C ASN A 123 9.04 33.55 1.42
N LYS A 124 8.77 34.50 0.51
CA LYS A 124 7.53 34.51 -0.29
C LYS A 124 7.41 33.24 -1.14
N SER A 125 8.49 32.83 -1.80
CA SER A 125 8.49 31.61 -2.61
C SER A 125 8.28 30.36 -1.75
N LYS A 126 8.90 30.28 -0.58
CA LYS A 126 8.71 29.17 0.36
C LYS A 126 7.29 29.12 0.92
N LEU A 127 6.69 30.26 1.27
CA LEU A 127 5.30 30.34 1.70
C LEU A 127 4.34 29.83 0.62
N ASN A 128 4.56 30.19 -0.65
CA ASN A 128 3.77 29.66 -1.76
C ASN A 128 3.88 28.13 -1.88
N GLN A 129 5.08 27.57 -1.71
CA GLN A 129 5.27 26.12 -1.70
C GLN A 129 4.53 25.46 -0.52
N LEU A 130 4.60 26.05 0.67
CA LEU A 130 3.89 25.54 1.84
C LEU A 130 2.37 25.61 1.68
N ASN A 131 1.83 26.68 1.06
CA ASN A 131 0.41 26.78 0.73
C ASN A 131 -0.05 25.67 -0.23
N MET A 132 0.76 25.34 -1.24
CA MET A 132 0.47 24.21 -2.14
C MET A 132 0.49 22.87 -1.39
N GLN A 133 1.46 22.68 -0.49
CA GLN A 133 1.53 21.48 0.35
C GLN A 133 0.33 21.38 1.31
N LEU A 134 -0.08 22.50 1.91
CA LEU A 134 -1.24 22.60 2.80
C LEU A 134 -2.53 22.21 2.08
N SER A 135 -2.76 22.75 0.89
CA SER A 135 -3.92 22.39 0.06
C SER A 135 -3.90 20.91 -0.31
N SER A 136 -2.73 20.38 -0.72
CA SER A 136 -2.58 18.97 -1.09
C SER A 136 -2.85 18.04 0.10
N ILE A 137 -2.35 18.36 1.29
CA ILE A 137 -2.52 17.49 2.45
C ILE A 137 -3.94 17.51 2.99
N ASN A 138 -4.62 18.68 2.99
CA ASN A 138 -6.01 18.77 3.38
C ASN A 138 -6.91 17.95 2.44
N ASN A 139 -6.66 18.01 1.13
CA ASN A 139 -7.38 17.17 0.16
C ASN A 139 -7.16 15.67 0.42
N ARG A 140 -5.94 15.26 0.77
CA ARG A 140 -5.66 13.86 1.14
C ARG A 140 -6.38 13.44 2.42
N ILE A 141 -6.46 14.32 3.42
CA ILE A 141 -7.20 14.06 4.67
C ILE A 141 -8.69 13.87 4.36
N SER A 142 -9.31 14.81 3.65
CA SER A 142 -10.74 14.72 3.28
C SER A 142 -11.06 13.46 2.48
N LYS A 143 -10.24 13.12 1.48
CA LYS A 143 -10.40 11.86 0.73
C LYS A 143 -10.25 10.61 1.61
N THR A 144 -9.36 10.66 2.60
CA THR A 144 -9.19 9.54 3.54
C THR A 144 -10.43 9.41 4.45
N GLU A 145 -11.00 10.53 4.89
CA GLU A 145 -12.27 10.56 5.65
C GLU A 145 -13.43 10.00 4.83
N GLU A 146 -13.54 10.38 3.55
CA GLU A 146 -14.54 9.83 2.62
C GLU A 146 -14.39 8.32 2.47
N LEU A 147 -13.17 7.81 2.27
CA LEU A 147 -12.91 6.37 2.17
C LEU A 147 -13.25 5.63 3.47
N ILE A 148 -12.93 6.20 4.64
CA ILE A 148 -13.31 5.59 5.93
C ILE A 148 -14.83 5.47 6.06
N LEU A 149 -15.57 6.49 5.60
CA LEU A 149 -17.04 6.49 5.64
C LEU A 149 -17.67 5.51 4.64
N GLU A 150 -17.10 5.40 3.44
CA GLU A 150 -17.63 4.56 2.36
C GLU A 150 -17.26 3.09 2.53
N ASP A 151 -15.99 2.81 2.80
CA ASP A 151 -15.40 1.47 2.70
C ASP A 151 -14.92 0.91 4.05
N GLY A 152 -14.96 1.74 5.10
CA GLY A 152 -14.49 1.40 6.43
C GLY A 152 -13.02 1.74 6.68
N PRO A 153 -12.55 1.57 7.93
CA PRO A 153 -11.23 2.03 8.34
C PRO A 153 -10.07 1.17 7.85
N VAL A 154 -10.31 -0.08 7.46
CA VAL A 154 -9.28 -1.01 6.99
C VAL A 154 -9.63 -1.46 5.58
N LEU A 155 -8.73 -1.20 4.64
CA LEU A 155 -8.91 -1.60 3.25
C LEU A 155 -8.02 -2.80 2.93
N ASP A 156 -8.64 -3.86 2.45
CA ASP A 156 -7.96 -4.98 1.81
C ASP A 156 -7.67 -4.61 0.34
N LEU A 157 -6.39 -4.49 -0.01
CA LEU A 157 -5.94 -3.96 -1.30
C LEU A 157 -5.64 -5.06 -2.31
N ALA A 158 -4.87 -6.06 -1.90
CA ALA A 158 -4.48 -7.20 -2.72
C ALA A 158 -4.16 -8.40 -1.85
N ALA A 159 -4.32 -9.61 -2.38
CA ALA A 159 -3.99 -10.83 -1.66
C ALA A 159 -3.44 -11.88 -2.63
N ALA A 160 -2.57 -12.75 -2.12
CA ALA A 160 -1.94 -13.80 -2.90
C ALA A 160 -1.77 -15.08 -2.08
N LEU A 161 -1.92 -16.21 -2.75
CA LEU A 161 -1.55 -17.53 -2.25
C LEU A 161 -0.17 -17.89 -2.79
N PHE A 162 0.75 -18.20 -1.87
CA PHE A 162 2.08 -18.70 -2.16
C PHE A 162 2.21 -20.17 -1.73
N ILE A 163 2.95 -20.95 -2.50
CA ILE A 163 3.40 -22.30 -2.11
C ILE A 163 4.92 -22.29 -1.97
N CYS A 164 5.43 -22.60 -0.79
CA CYS A 164 6.84 -22.61 -0.46
C CYS A 164 7.40 -24.04 -0.49
N THR A 165 8.47 -24.26 -1.23
CA THR A 165 9.30 -25.47 -1.15
C THR A 165 10.64 -25.11 -0.51
N ASP A 166 11.56 -26.07 -0.46
CA ASP A 166 12.89 -25.85 0.11
C ASP A 166 13.75 -24.95 -0.80
N ASP A 167 13.47 -24.94 -2.11
CA ASP A 167 14.28 -24.27 -3.14
C ASP A 167 13.59 -23.04 -3.76
N GLU A 168 12.26 -22.93 -3.67
CA GLU A 168 11.50 -21.91 -4.39
C GLU A 168 10.17 -21.52 -3.72
N VAL A 169 9.65 -20.37 -4.13
CA VAL A 169 8.34 -19.86 -3.71
C VAL A 169 7.50 -19.57 -4.95
N TYR A 170 6.39 -20.28 -5.07
CA TYR A 170 5.43 -20.12 -6.16
C TYR A 170 4.38 -19.08 -5.82
N TYR A 171 4.29 -18.02 -6.62
CA TYR A 171 3.14 -17.10 -6.62
C TYR A 171 2.00 -17.74 -7.42
N LEU A 172 1.07 -18.41 -6.74
CA LEU A 172 0.12 -19.33 -7.40
C LEU A 172 -1.17 -18.64 -7.86
N SER A 173 -1.77 -17.81 -7.01
CA SER A 173 -3.06 -17.18 -7.30
C SER A 173 -3.17 -15.87 -6.54
N SER A 174 -3.82 -14.86 -7.12
CA SER A 174 -3.95 -13.55 -6.49
C SER A 174 -5.14 -12.77 -6.98
N GLY A 175 -5.56 -11.81 -6.16
CA GLY A 175 -6.56 -10.81 -6.51
C GLY A 175 -6.19 -9.44 -5.96
N SER A 176 -6.74 -8.40 -6.57
CA SER A 176 -6.57 -7.01 -6.14
C SER A 176 -7.89 -6.27 -6.28
N ASN A 177 -8.16 -5.35 -5.37
CA ASN A 177 -9.34 -4.51 -5.44
C ASN A 177 -9.16 -3.46 -6.55
N PRO A 178 -9.95 -3.51 -7.65
CA PRO A 178 -9.80 -2.59 -8.76
C PRO A 178 -10.10 -1.13 -8.42
N LYS A 179 -10.82 -0.86 -7.32
CA LYS A 179 -11.12 0.50 -6.85
C LYS A 179 -9.87 1.27 -6.43
N TYR A 180 -8.81 0.58 -6.01
CA TYR A 180 -7.60 1.19 -5.43
C TYR A 180 -6.31 0.97 -6.26
N ASN A 181 -6.46 0.49 -7.49
CA ASN A 181 -5.36 0.26 -8.43
C ASN A 181 -4.91 1.53 -9.16
#